data_AF-A0A6V7JPY3-F1
#
_entry.id   AF-A0A6V7JPY3-F1
#
_cell.length_a   1.000
_cell.length_b   1.000
_cell.length_c   1.000
_cell.angle_alpha   90.00
_cell.angle_beta   90.00
_cell.angle_gamma   90.00
#
_symmetry.space_group_name_H-M   'P 1'
#
loop_
_entity.id
_entity.type
_entity.pdbx_description
1 polymer ?
#
loop_
_entity_poly.entity_id
_entity_poly.type
_entity_poly.pdbx_seq_one_letter_code
_entity_poly.pdbx_strand_id
1 'polypeptide(L)' 'FLNANTDSHLRSPANYGLMDQIAALHWVQENIAYFGGDPGNVTLVGHGTGAACVNFLMTSQAVPD' A
#
# COMPACT_ATOMS: atom_id res chain seq x y z
N PHE A 1 13.28 -3.14 8.94
CA PHE A 1 12.53 -2.73 7.74
C PHE A 1 11.03 -2.83 7.99
N LEU A 2 10.50 -4.01 8.29
CA LEU A 2 9.16 -4.11 8.89
C LEU A 2 9.23 -3.89 10.41
N ASN A 3 8.38 -3.03 10.95
CA ASN A 3 8.04 -3.00 12.38
C ASN A 3 6.53 -3.23 12.47
N ALA A 4 6.15 -4.35 13.08
CA ALA A 4 4.75 -4.68 13.35
C ALA A 4 4.27 -4.08 14.68
N ASN A 5 5.11 -3.29 15.37
CA ASN A 5 4.72 -2.67 16.62
C ASN A 5 3.67 -1.57 16.36
N THR A 6 2.51 -1.74 16.99
CA THR A 6 1.36 -0.84 16.90
C THR A 6 1.38 0.26 17.96
N ASP A 7 2.43 0.33 18.77
CA ASP A 7 2.56 1.33 19.84
C ASP A 7 2.71 2.74 19.27
N SER A 8 1.70 3.57 19.51
CA SER A 8 1.60 4.96 19.07
C SER A 8 2.68 5.89 19.63
N HIS A 9 3.43 5.45 20.65
CA HIS A 9 4.51 6.24 21.26
C HIS A 9 5.88 6.04 20.59
N LEU A 10 6.02 5.06 19.68
CA LEU A 10 7.20 4.89 18.84
C LEU A 10 7.16 5.88 17.67
N ARG A 11 7.85 7.01 17.85
CA ARG A 11 7.92 8.17 16.94
C ARG A 11 8.58 7.91 15.57
N SER A 12 8.88 6.66 15.23
CA SER A 12 9.41 6.30 13.92
C SER A 12 8.43 5.30 13.30
N PRO A 13 7.55 5.74 12.38
CA PRO A 13 6.75 4.80 11.60
C PRO A 13 7.75 3.97 10.80
N ALA A 14 7.97 2.72 11.20
CA ALA A 14 8.66 1.81 10.31
C ALA A 14 7.73 1.46 9.15
N ASN A 15 8.23 0.65 8.22
CA ASN A 15 7.52 0.27 7.00
C ASN A 15 7.51 1.36 5.92
N TYR A 16 8.54 2.21 5.83
CA TYR A 16 8.67 3.19 4.73
C TYR A 16 8.48 2.56 3.34
N GLY A 17 8.98 1.35 3.10
CA GLY A 17 8.73 0.64 1.84
C GLY A 17 7.27 0.23 1.60
N LEU A 18 6.44 0.09 2.64
CA LEU A 18 4.98 -0.03 2.48
C LEU A 18 4.35 1.35 2.28
N MET A 19 4.84 2.41 2.92
CA MET A 19 4.36 3.78 2.68
C MET A 19 4.60 4.21 1.22
N ASP A 20 5.73 3.83 0.64
CA ASP A 20 6.04 4.07 -0.77
C ASP A 20 5.02 3.35 -1.68
N GLN A 21 4.63 2.12 -1.32
CA GLN A 21 3.61 1.38 -2.06
C GLN A 21 2.21 1.99 -1.91
N ILE A 22 1.86 2.49 -0.72
CA ILE A 22 0.61 3.23 -0.50
C ILE A 22 0.58 4.50 -1.35
N ALA A 23 1.67 5.27 -1.38
CA ALA A 23 1.77 6.46 -2.22
C ALA A 23 1.64 6.13 -3.72
N ALA A 24 2.24 5.02 -4.16
CA ALA A 24 2.08 4.54 -5.53
C ALA A 24 0.63 4.13 -5.85
N LEU A 25 -0.08 3.49 -4.92
CA LEU A 25 -1.49 3.14 -5.08
C LEU A 25 -2.38 4.38 -5.14
N HIS A 26 -2.13 5.40 -4.32
CA HIS A 26 -2.83 6.68 -4.43
C HIS A 26 -2.60 7.33 -5.79
N TRP A 27 -1.35 7.32 -6.28
CA TRP A 27 -1.06 7.83 -7.62
C TRP A 27 -1.82 7.05 -8.69
N VAL A 28 -1.87 5.72 -8.62
CA VAL A 28 -2.65 4.90 -9.54
C VAL A 28 -4.13 5.29 -9.48
N GLN A 29 -4.70 5.40 -8.27
CA GLN A 29 -6.11 5.75 -8.08
C GLN A 29 -6.47 7.09 -8.71
N GLU A 30 -5.60 8.09 -8.56
CA GLU A 30 -5.82 9.45 -9.08
C GLU A 30 -5.58 9.56 -10.59
N ASN A 31 -4.72 8.70 -11.16
CA ASN A 31 -4.17 8.93 -12.50
C ASN A 31 -4.51 7.86 -13.54
N ILE A 32 -4.89 6.64 -13.16
CA ILE A 32 -5.03 5.53 -14.12
C ILE A 32 -6.10 5.79 -15.19
N ALA A 33 -7.10 6.62 -14.89
CA ALA A 33 -8.12 7.05 -15.86
C ALA A 33 -7.53 7.82 -17.05
N TYR A 34 -6.47 8.61 -16.87
CA TYR A 34 -5.79 9.31 -17.98
C TYR A 34 -5.07 8.35 -18.95
N PHE A 35 -4.83 7.12 -18.52
CA PHE A 35 -4.26 6.04 -19.34
C PHE A 35 -5.31 5.07 -19.87
N GLY A 36 -6.61 5.38 -19.70
CA GLY A 36 -7.72 4.54 -20.15
C GLY A 36 -8.04 3.34 -19.25
N GLY A 37 -7.49 3.29 -18.03
CA GLY A 37 -7.89 2.30 -17.02
C GLY A 37 -9.08 2.77 -16.18
N ASP A 38 -9.64 1.84 -15.41
CA ASP A 38 -10.74 2.10 -14.47
C ASP A 38 -10.20 2.15 -13.03
N PRO A 39 -10.22 3.32 -12.35
CA PRO A 39 -9.78 3.42 -10.96
C PRO A 39 -10.67 2.63 -9.98
N GLY A 40 -11.90 2.25 -10.37
CA GLY A 40 -12.76 1.36 -9.59
C GLY A 40 -12.45 -0.13 -9.79
N ASN A 41 -11.51 -0.49 -10.66
CA ASN A 41 -11.22 -1.87 -11.02
C ASN A 41 -9.70 -2.10 -11.16
N VAL A 42 -8.98 -1.95 -10.05
CA VAL A 42 -7.54 -2.18 -9.96
C VAL A 42 -7.27 -3.51 -9.26
N THR A 43 -6.44 -4.36 -9.87
CA THR A 43 -5.98 -5.62 -9.27
C THR A 43 -4.51 -5.52 -8.86
N LEU A 44 -4.23 -5.70 -7.58
CA LEU A 44 -2.87 -5.76 -7.04
C LEU A 44 -2.35 -7.20 -7.00
N VAL A 45 -1.17 -7.45 -7.57
CA VAL A 45 -0.53 -8.78 -7.59
C VAL A 45 0.91 -8.71 -7.13
N GLY A 46 1.39 -9.78 -6.49
CA GLY A 46 2.77 -9.88 -6.02
C GLY A 46 3.26 -11.32 -5.92
N HIS A 47 4.57 -11.53 -5.95
CA HIS A 47 5.23 -12.84 -5.83
C HIS A 47 6.31 -12.80 -4.73
N GLY A 48 6.47 -13.90 -3.99
CA GLY A 48 7.41 -13.98 -2.86
C GLY A 48 7.14 -12.89 -1.82
N THR A 49 8.15 -12.09 -1.50
CA THR A 49 8.01 -10.93 -0.60
C THR A 49 6.98 -9.91 -1.10
N GLY A 50 6.78 -9.81 -2.43
CA GLY A 50 5.74 -8.96 -3.00
C GLY A 50 4.32 -9.42 -2.63
N ALA A 51 4.07 -10.74 -2.55
CA ALA A 51 2.78 -11.25 -2.10
C ALA A 51 2.50 -10.89 -0.63
N ALA A 52 3.54 -10.90 0.21
CA ALA A 52 3.42 -10.43 1.59
C ALA A 52 3.10 -8.93 1.65
N CYS A 53 3.71 -8.10 0.79
CA CYS A 53 3.36 -6.68 0.68
C CYS A 53 1.90 -6.47 0.26
N VAL A 54 1.40 -7.21 -0.73
CA VAL A 54 -0.03 -7.18 -1.11
C VAL A 54 -0.90 -7.49 0.11
N ASN A 55 -0.60 -8.55 0.85
CA ASN A 55 -1.35 -8.91 2.05
C ASN A 55 -1.32 -7.80 3.12
N PHE A 56 -0.16 -7.17 3.35
CA PHE A 56 -0.06 -6.05 4.29
C PHE A 56 -0.85 -4.83 3.84
N LEU A 57 -0.86 -4.51 2.54
CA LEU A 57 -1.63 -3.39 2.00
C LEU A 57 -3.14 -3.63 2.13
N MET A 58 -3.61 -4.84 1.81
CA MET A 58 -5.03 -5.21 1.91
C MET A 58 -5.58 -5.27 3.35
N THR A 59 -4.71 -5.41 4.35
CA THR A 59 -5.10 -5.52 5.77
C THR A 59 -4.77 -4.28 6.59
N SER A 60 -4.11 -3.29 5.99
CA SER A 60 -3.68 -2.07 6.65
C SER A 60 -4.83 -1.07 6.77
N GLN A 61 -5.03 -0.52 7.97
CA GLN A 61 -5.94 0.61 8.18
C GLN A 61 -5.45 1.93 7.55
N ALA A 62 -4.18 1.97 7.12
CA ALA A 62 -3.63 3.14 6.44
C ALA A 62 -4.03 3.22 4.96
N VAL A 63 -4.55 2.12 4.38
CA VAL A 63 -5.17 2.12 3.05
C VAL A 63 -6.66 2.33 3.26
N PRO A 64 -7.25 3.44 2.77
CA PRO A 64 -8.69 3.66 2.84
C PRO A 64 -9.44 2.66 1.96
N ASP A 65 -10.71 2.37 2.31
CA ASP A 65 -11.62 1.59 1.47
C ASP A 65 -11.84 2.21 0.08
#